data_AF-A0A3D5A267-F1
#
_entry.id   AF-A0A3D5A267-F1
#
_cell.length_a   1.000
_cell.length_b   1.000
_cell.length_c   1.000
_cell.angle_alpha   90.00
_cell.angle_beta   90.00
_cell.angle_gamma   90.00
#
_symmetry.space_group_name_H-M   'P 1'
#
loop_
_entity.id
_entity.type
_entity.pdbx_description
1 polymer ?
#
loop_
_entity_poly.entity_id
_entity_poly.type
_entity_poly.pdbx_seq_one_letter_code
_entity_poly.pdbx_strand_id
1 'polypeptide(L)'
;MKQYQIVSWVIIIGLMLLLQPLDRAVEYDRLVLGLQQPTPWFQIAARGAAGETELAVTGVTGVIVGAALGGFREVAATMLWMKTHEYWESGQALQVKALWLMRLVTLLDPHWLEPWRITAWHLAYNLYVETDDPALQSKYLQMGVDCLKEGVSWNPDRYDLYVELGWTYFDKVEDFEEAAKWFEASKFYPHPEYVDRLVGHAYERMPDIPRALDAYDYRLKRDPTDGTAKGATITIRERYLHPWYFMEEGRHDKALELIDTHLLAKPDSTLALHVKGYLAEQAGDTRLAYETWKRAGDGSALDFHAQRRAVELAHELGIPTQDTPQYIYMQRQARTQKRMDGSVPGRDNLKR
;
A
#
# COMPACT_ATOMS: atom_id res chain seq x y z
N MET A 1 -47.87 -21.70 -12.20
CA MET A 1 -47.64 -20.71 -11.11
C MET A 1 -48.83 -19.78 -11.04
N LYS A 2 -49.35 -19.49 -9.83
CA LYS A 2 -50.46 -18.54 -9.67
C LYS A 2 -49.94 -17.12 -9.86
N GLN A 3 -50.72 -16.25 -10.51
CA GLN A 3 -50.34 -14.88 -10.90
C GLN A 3 -49.77 -14.05 -9.73
N TYR A 4 -50.29 -14.26 -8.51
CA TYR A 4 -49.78 -13.63 -7.29
C TYR A 4 -48.33 -14.00 -6.94
N GLN A 5 -47.87 -15.20 -7.29
CA GLN A 5 -46.48 -15.62 -7.06
C GLN A 5 -45.52 -14.84 -7.96
N ILE A 6 -45.92 -14.57 -9.21
CA ILE A 6 -45.12 -13.78 -10.16
C ILE A 6 -45.01 -12.33 -9.67
N VAL A 7 -46.10 -11.75 -9.19
CA VAL A 7 -46.11 -10.39 -8.62
C VAL A 7 -45.25 -10.31 -7.36
N SER A 8 -45.32 -11.30 -6.46
CA SER A 8 -44.44 -11.35 -5.29
C SER A 8 -42.96 -11.42 -5.66
N TRP A 9 -42.59 -12.22 -6.67
CA TRP A 9 -41.20 -12.30 -7.14
C TRP A 9 -40.72 -10.98 -7.77
N VAL A 10 -41.57 -10.29 -8.53
CA VAL A 10 -41.22 -8.98 -9.11
C VAL A 10 -41.04 -7.93 -8.02
N ILE A 11 -41.85 -7.95 -6.96
CA ILE A 11 -41.71 -7.04 -5.82
C ILE A 11 -40.41 -7.33 -5.06
N ILE A 12 -40.09 -8.60 -4.81
CA ILE A 12 -38.85 -8.99 -4.12
C ILE A 12 -37.62 -8.57 -4.94
N ILE A 13 -37.61 -8.85 -6.25
CA ILE A 13 -36.51 -8.46 -7.16
C ILE A 13 -36.40 -6.93 -7.23
N GLY A 14 -37.53 -6.22 -7.30
CA GLY A 14 -37.56 -4.76 -7.27
C GLY A 14 -37.00 -4.18 -5.97
N LEU A 15 -37.32 -4.78 -4.82
CA LEU A 15 -36.77 -4.38 -3.53
C LEU A 15 -35.26 -4.66 -3.43
N MET A 16 -34.79 -5.81 -3.94
CA MET A 16 -33.35 -6.13 -3.98
C MET A 16 -32.58 -5.13 -4.85
N LEU A 17 -33.13 -4.75 -6.01
CA LEU A 17 -32.51 -3.74 -6.90
C LEU A 17 -32.49 -2.34 -6.26
N LEU A 18 -33.54 -1.97 -5.53
CA LEU A 18 -33.61 -0.68 -4.82
C LEU A 18 -32.67 -0.61 -3.61
N LEU A 19 -32.37 -1.74 -2.99
CA LEU A 19 -31.44 -1.83 -1.87
C LEU A 19 -29.97 -1.93 -2.30
N GLN A 20 -29.66 -2.26 -3.56
CA GLN A 20 -28.28 -2.37 -4.06
C GLN A 20 -27.35 -1.17 -3.76
N PRO A 21 -27.79 0.09 -3.80
CA PRO A 21 -26.91 1.22 -3.49
C PRO A 21 -26.56 1.28 -1.99
N LEU A 22 -27.51 0.92 -1.13
CA LEU A 22 -27.32 0.85 0.32
C LEU A 22 -26.46 -0.36 0.70
N ASP A 23 -26.68 -1.50 0.02
CA ASP A 23 -25.89 -2.71 0.15
C ASP A 23 -24.42 -2.45 -0.21
N ARG A 24 -24.16 -1.84 -1.37
CA ARG A 24 -22.80 -1.47 -1.81
C ARG A 24 -22.10 -0.49 -0.86
N ALA A 25 -22.81 0.50 -0.32
CA ALA A 25 -22.22 1.46 0.62
C ALA A 25 -21.89 0.81 1.97
N VAL A 26 -22.78 -0.06 2.47
CA VAL A 26 -22.61 -0.76 3.75
C VAL A 26 -21.58 -1.90 3.63
N GLU A 27 -21.50 -2.59 2.50
CA GLU A 27 -20.50 -3.63 2.22
C GLU A 27 -19.10 -3.06 2.07
N TYR A 28 -18.95 -1.90 1.41
CA TYR A 28 -17.65 -1.24 1.25
C TYR A 28 -17.04 -0.86 2.61
N ASP A 29 -17.83 -0.21 3.47
CA ASP A 29 -17.40 0.19 4.81
C ASP A 29 -17.11 -1.03 5.71
N ARG A 30 -17.82 -2.15 5.52
CA ARG A 30 -17.60 -3.40 6.28
C ARG A 30 -16.43 -4.23 5.78
N LEU A 31 -16.07 -4.14 4.50
CA LEU A 31 -14.88 -4.75 3.90
C LEU A 31 -13.60 -4.05 4.36
N VAL A 32 -13.62 -2.71 4.40
CA VAL A 32 -12.50 -1.89 4.90
C VAL A 32 -12.28 -2.11 6.41
N LEU A 33 -13.34 -2.39 7.16
CA LEU A 33 -13.30 -2.63 8.61
C LEU A 33 -13.21 -4.11 9.01
N GLY A 34 -13.15 -5.05 8.07
CA GLY A 34 -13.01 -6.49 8.34
C GLY A 34 -14.20 -7.15 9.05
N LEU A 35 -15.40 -6.56 9.00
CA LEU A 35 -16.58 -7.00 9.75
C LEU A 35 -17.40 -8.09 9.03
N GLN A 36 -17.18 -8.32 7.73
CA GLN A 36 -17.68 -9.47 6.97
C GLN A 36 -16.65 -9.94 5.94
N GLN A 37 -16.38 -11.25 5.92
CA GLN A 37 -15.58 -11.87 4.87
C GLN A 37 -16.41 -11.90 3.57
N PRO A 38 -15.89 -11.38 2.43
CA PRO A 38 -16.58 -11.52 1.15
C PRO A 38 -16.76 -13.00 0.81
N THR A 39 -17.81 -13.38 0.09
CA THR A 39 -17.90 -14.74 -0.47
C THR A 39 -17.26 -14.76 -1.86
N PRO A 40 -16.62 -15.87 -2.30
CA PRO A 40 -15.82 -15.88 -3.53
C PRO A 40 -16.64 -15.47 -4.77
N TRP A 41 -17.94 -15.79 -4.76
CA TRP A 41 -18.90 -15.44 -5.81
C TRP A 41 -19.17 -13.93 -5.94
N PHE A 42 -19.18 -13.18 -4.82
CA PHE A 42 -19.47 -11.76 -4.84
C PHE A 42 -18.36 -10.98 -5.56
N GLN A 43 -17.09 -11.33 -5.33
CA GLN A 43 -15.95 -10.71 -6.00
C GLN A 43 -15.84 -11.10 -7.48
N ILE A 44 -16.13 -12.36 -7.84
CA ILE A 44 -16.17 -12.81 -9.25
C ILE A 44 -17.25 -12.06 -10.02
N ALA A 45 -18.45 -11.92 -9.44
CA ALA A 45 -19.55 -11.18 -10.06
C ALA A 45 -19.28 -9.67 -10.15
N ALA A 46 -18.70 -9.07 -9.10
CA ALA A 46 -18.34 -7.65 -9.08
C ALA A 46 -17.28 -7.30 -10.15
N ARG A 47 -16.25 -8.13 -10.31
CA ARG A 47 -15.23 -7.95 -11.37
C ARG A 47 -15.80 -8.16 -12.78
N GLY A 48 -16.70 -9.13 -12.95
CA GLY A 48 -17.42 -9.34 -14.21
C GLY A 48 -18.37 -8.19 -14.58
N ALA A 49 -19.01 -7.56 -13.59
CA ALA A 49 -19.94 -6.44 -13.79
C ALA A 49 -19.24 -5.09 -14.06
N ALA A 50 -17.98 -4.93 -13.64
CA ALA A 50 -17.19 -3.71 -13.83
C ALA A 50 -16.65 -3.52 -15.26
N GLY A 51 -16.88 -4.46 -16.18
CA GLY A 51 -16.45 -4.35 -17.58
C GLY A 51 -14.93 -4.50 -17.78
N GLU A 52 -14.20 -5.01 -16.79
CA GLU A 52 -12.77 -5.34 -16.89
C GLU A 52 -12.56 -6.63 -17.71
N THR A 53 -12.96 -6.59 -18.97
CA THR A 53 -12.91 -7.71 -19.92
C THR A 53 -11.53 -7.98 -20.54
N GLU A 54 -10.45 -7.36 -20.05
CA GLU A 54 -9.08 -7.75 -20.41
C GLU A 54 -8.64 -9.08 -19.75
N LEU A 55 -9.48 -9.63 -18.86
CA LEU A 55 -9.19 -10.78 -18.01
C LEU A 55 -9.91 -12.09 -18.36
N ALA A 56 -10.76 -12.10 -19.38
CA ALA A 56 -11.65 -13.23 -19.64
C ALA A 56 -11.13 -14.14 -20.76
N VAL A 57 -10.22 -15.08 -20.44
CA VAL A 57 -10.00 -16.25 -21.30
C VAL A 57 -11.08 -17.30 -20.98
N THR A 58 -12.12 -17.32 -21.79
CA THR A 58 -13.36 -18.11 -21.71
C THR A 58 -13.19 -19.62 -21.51
N GLY A 59 -12.02 -20.19 -21.78
CA GLY A 59 -11.75 -21.63 -21.62
C GLY A 59 -11.45 -22.07 -20.18
N VAL A 60 -10.87 -21.21 -19.36
CA VAL A 60 -10.42 -21.54 -18.00
C VAL A 60 -11.58 -21.45 -16.99
N THR A 61 -12.59 -20.63 -17.28
CA THR A 61 -13.78 -20.42 -16.46
C THR A 61 -14.60 -21.70 -16.25
N GLY A 62 -14.71 -22.59 -17.24
CA GLY A 62 -15.58 -23.78 -17.15
C GLY A 62 -15.08 -24.84 -16.16
N VAL A 63 -13.77 -25.12 -16.18
CA VAL A 63 -13.14 -26.09 -15.25
C VAL A 63 -13.08 -25.53 -13.83
N ILE A 64 -12.82 -24.23 -13.69
CA ILE A 64 -12.75 -23.53 -12.40
C ILE A 64 -14.14 -23.40 -11.76
N VAL A 65 -15.17 -23.04 -12.53
CA VAL A 65 -16.56 -23.02 -12.07
C VAL A 65 -17.00 -24.45 -11.68
N GLY A 66 -16.64 -25.47 -12.46
CA GLY A 66 -16.93 -26.87 -12.13
C GLY A 66 -16.25 -27.36 -10.85
N ALA A 67 -14.96 -27.06 -10.66
CA ALA A 67 -14.20 -27.45 -9.47
C ALA A 67 -14.65 -26.68 -8.21
N ALA A 68 -14.98 -25.39 -8.36
CA ALA A 68 -15.53 -24.56 -7.30
C ALA A 68 -16.91 -25.04 -6.84
N LEU A 69 -17.76 -25.51 -7.75
CA LEU A 69 -19.09 -26.04 -7.44
C LEU A 69 -19.08 -27.46 -6.87
N GLY A 70 -17.99 -28.23 -7.08
CA GLY A 70 -17.88 -29.64 -6.69
C GLY A 70 -17.10 -29.93 -5.39
N GLY A 71 -16.58 -28.90 -4.69
CA GLY A 71 -15.81 -29.09 -3.45
C GLY A 71 -14.31 -29.40 -3.64
N PHE A 72 -13.79 -29.34 -4.87
CA PHE A 72 -12.38 -29.62 -5.20
C PHE A 72 -11.54 -28.36 -5.43
N ARG A 73 -12.01 -27.20 -4.95
CA ARG A 73 -11.39 -25.89 -5.19
C ARG A 73 -9.92 -25.81 -4.74
N GLU A 74 -9.57 -26.42 -3.61
CA GLU A 74 -8.20 -26.42 -3.05
C GLU A 74 -7.23 -27.29 -3.87
N VAL A 75 -7.72 -28.42 -4.42
CA VAL A 75 -6.94 -29.25 -5.35
C VAL A 75 -6.70 -28.50 -6.66
N ALA A 76 -7.73 -27.85 -7.19
CA ALA A 76 -7.62 -27.01 -8.38
C ALA A 76 -6.64 -25.85 -8.15
N ALA A 77 -6.74 -25.16 -7.00
CA ALA A 77 -5.81 -24.11 -6.60
C ALA A 77 -4.36 -24.62 -6.58
N THR A 78 -4.12 -25.78 -5.96
CA THR A 78 -2.78 -26.40 -5.91
C THR A 78 -2.24 -26.73 -7.30
N MET A 79 -3.05 -27.30 -8.19
CA MET A 79 -2.63 -27.62 -9.57
C MET A 79 -2.31 -26.37 -10.39
N LEU A 80 -3.13 -25.32 -10.28
CA LEU A 80 -2.86 -24.04 -10.94
C LEU A 80 -1.59 -23.40 -10.39
N TRP A 81 -1.37 -23.50 -9.07
CA TRP A 81 -0.15 -23.01 -8.45
C TRP A 81 1.09 -23.74 -8.96
N MET A 82 1.07 -25.08 -9.02
CA MET A 82 2.16 -25.85 -9.65
C MET A 82 2.42 -25.41 -11.10
N LYS A 83 1.36 -25.08 -11.86
CA LYS A 83 1.53 -24.56 -13.22
C LYS A 83 2.20 -23.18 -13.26
N THR A 84 1.94 -22.31 -12.27
CA THR A 84 2.68 -21.04 -12.14
C THR A 84 4.16 -21.26 -11.86
N HIS A 85 4.51 -22.28 -11.08
CA HIS A 85 5.91 -22.65 -10.83
C HIS A 85 6.60 -23.16 -12.09
N GLU A 86 5.92 -23.94 -12.93
CA GLU A 86 6.45 -24.34 -14.25
C GLU A 86 6.70 -23.13 -15.17
N TYR A 87 5.78 -22.15 -15.17
CA TYR A 87 6.01 -20.89 -15.88
C TYR A 87 7.22 -20.13 -15.31
N TRP A 88 7.46 -20.20 -14.00
CA TRP A 88 8.64 -19.63 -13.38
C TRP A 88 9.94 -20.28 -13.86
N GLU A 89 10.04 -21.60 -13.77
CA GLU A 89 11.23 -22.34 -14.21
C GLU A 89 11.54 -22.15 -15.71
N SER A 90 10.50 -21.95 -16.53
CA SER A 90 10.67 -21.68 -17.97
C SER A 90 11.00 -20.22 -18.32
N GLY A 91 11.16 -19.34 -17.33
CA GLY A 91 11.44 -17.91 -17.53
C GLY A 91 10.22 -17.09 -18.00
N GLN A 92 9.01 -17.64 -17.84
CA GLN A 92 7.75 -17.08 -18.33
C GLN A 92 6.86 -16.54 -17.20
N ALA A 93 7.43 -16.34 -16.00
CA ALA A 93 6.69 -15.92 -14.80
C ALA A 93 5.95 -14.58 -14.95
N LEU A 94 6.46 -13.68 -15.79
CA LEU A 94 5.88 -12.35 -16.03
C LEU A 94 4.90 -12.33 -17.19
N GLN A 95 4.69 -13.47 -17.85
CA GLN A 95 3.64 -13.56 -18.83
C GLN A 95 2.28 -13.38 -18.15
N VAL A 96 1.41 -12.65 -18.84
CA VAL A 96 0.02 -12.41 -18.46
C VAL A 96 -0.68 -13.71 -18.03
N LYS A 97 -0.38 -14.85 -18.66
CA LYS A 97 -0.91 -16.17 -18.30
C LYS A 97 -0.52 -16.61 -16.89
N ALA A 98 0.74 -16.45 -16.48
CA ALA A 98 1.21 -16.85 -15.16
C ALA A 98 0.54 -16.01 -14.06
N LEU A 99 0.49 -14.69 -14.24
CA LEU A 99 -0.22 -13.79 -13.34
C LEU A 99 -1.71 -14.11 -13.24
N TRP A 100 -2.35 -14.48 -14.35
CA TRP A 100 -3.73 -14.96 -14.32
C TRP A 100 -3.91 -16.20 -13.47
N LEU A 101 -3.03 -17.19 -13.63
CA LEU A 101 -3.12 -18.41 -12.84
C LEU A 101 -2.92 -18.11 -11.35
N MET A 102 -1.96 -17.26 -10.98
CA MET A 102 -1.77 -16.87 -9.58
C MET A 102 -3.01 -16.16 -9.01
N ARG A 103 -3.61 -15.23 -9.78
CA ARG A 103 -4.89 -14.58 -9.40
C ARG A 103 -6.05 -15.57 -9.29
N LEU A 104 -6.12 -16.59 -10.13
CA LEU A 104 -7.17 -17.62 -10.03
C LEU A 104 -6.98 -18.48 -8.77
N VAL A 105 -5.74 -18.75 -8.38
CA VAL A 105 -5.43 -19.46 -7.12
C VAL A 105 -5.98 -18.68 -5.92
N THR A 106 -5.80 -17.35 -5.88
CA THR A 106 -6.35 -16.50 -4.80
C THR A 106 -7.89 -16.52 -4.71
N LEU A 107 -8.58 -16.82 -5.81
CA LEU A 107 -10.05 -16.95 -5.83
C LEU A 107 -10.53 -18.34 -5.40
N LEU A 108 -9.75 -19.38 -5.73
CA LEU A 108 -10.09 -20.77 -5.42
C LEU A 108 -9.78 -21.15 -3.96
N ASP A 109 -8.67 -20.63 -3.44
CA ASP A 109 -8.24 -20.80 -2.06
C ASP A 109 -7.80 -19.45 -1.45
N PRO A 110 -8.74 -18.60 -1.05
CA PRO A 110 -8.44 -17.26 -0.55
C PRO A 110 -7.70 -17.25 0.79
N HIS A 111 -7.71 -18.36 1.54
CA HIS A 111 -7.02 -18.45 2.84
C HIS A 111 -5.57 -18.90 2.73
N TRP A 112 -5.15 -19.31 1.54
CA TRP A 112 -3.74 -19.54 1.26
C TRP A 112 -3.04 -18.20 1.03
N LEU A 113 -2.13 -17.83 1.93
CA LEU A 113 -1.49 -16.51 1.93
C LEU A 113 -0.46 -16.34 0.80
N GLU A 114 0.26 -17.40 0.46
CA GLU A 114 1.40 -17.35 -0.45
C GLU A 114 1.05 -16.81 -1.85
N PRO A 115 -0.07 -17.24 -2.48
CA PRO A 115 -0.53 -16.69 -3.75
C PRO A 115 -0.77 -15.17 -3.70
N TRP A 116 -1.32 -14.63 -2.61
CA TRP A 116 -1.52 -13.18 -2.47
C TRP A 116 -0.18 -12.44 -2.45
N ARG A 117 0.76 -12.92 -1.62
CA ARG A 117 2.09 -12.32 -1.43
C ARG A 117 2.89 -12.31 -2.72
N ILE A 118 3.01 -13.48 -3.36
CA ILE A 118 3.82 -13.65 -4.58
C ILE A 118 3.17 -12.91 -5.75
N THR A 119 1.85 -12.97 -5.92
CA THR A 119 1.19 -12.23 -7.01
C THR A 119 1.40 -10.73 -6.85
N ALA A 120 1.22 -10.19 -5.64
CA ALA A 120 1.42 -8.78 -5.37
C ALA A 120 2.88 -8.36 -5.60
N TRP A 121 3.84 -9.18 -5.18
CA TRP A 121 5.25 -8.95 -5.45
C TRP A 121 5.54 -8.89 -6.96
N HIS A 122 5.03 -9.85 -7.73
CA HIS A 122 5.16 -9.84 -9.19
C HIS A 122 4.58 -8.58 -9.83
N LEU A 123 3.41 -8.14 -9.36
CA LEU A 123 2.76 -6.92 -9.84
C LEU A 123 3.60 -5.69 -9.47
N ALA A 124 3.93 -5.47 -8.19
CA ALA A 124 4.58 -4.24 -7.74
C ALA A 124 6.09 -4.15 -8.04
N TYR A 125 6.78 -5.28 -8.22
CA TYR A 125 8.23 -5.33 -8.37
C TYR A 125 8.64 -5.74 -9.78
N ASN A 126 8.17 -6.87 -10.26
CA ASN A 126 8.68 -7.41 -11.53
C ASN A 126 8.07 -6.69 -12.72
N LEU A 127 6.74 -6.56 -12.79
CA LEU A 127 6.13 -5.79 -13.88
C LEU A 127 6.57 -4.32 -13.88
N TYR A 128 6.89 -3.77 -12.71
CA TYR A 128 7.45 -2.43 -12.58
C TYR A 128 8.77 -2.28 -13.35
N VAL A 129 9.67 -3.27 -13.32
CA VAL A 129 10.96 -3.20 -14.03
C VAL A 129 10.89 -3.63 -15.49
N GLU A 130 9.79 -4.26 -15.93
CA GLU A 130 9.56 -4.65 -17.33
C GLU A 130 9.13 -3.47 -18.23
N THR A 131 8.97 -2.27 -17.67
CA THR A 131 8.55 -1.09 -18.43
C THR A 131 9.23 0.17 -17.94
N ASP A 132 9.52 1.08 -18.86
CA ASP A 132 10.04 2.42 -18.58
C ASP A 132 8.93 3.49 -18.51
N ASP A 133 7.66 3.13 -18.76
CA ASP A 133 6.54 4.07 -18.69
C ASP A 133 6.13 4.32 -17.21
N PRO A 134 6.32 5.54 -16.67
CA PRO A 134 5.99 5.82 -15.28
C PRO A 134 4.51 5.64 -14.95
N ALA A 135 3.61 5.88 -15.91
CA ALA A 135 2.18 5.71 -15.70
C ALA A 135 1.78 4.24 -15.57
N LEU A 136 2.50 3.36 -16.31
CA LEU A 136 2.30 1.91 -16.25
C LEU A 136 2.95 1.32 -14.99
N GLN A 137 4.16 1.76 -14.63
CA GLN A 137 4.80 1.44 -13.34
C GLN A 137 3.90 1.79 -12.16
N SER A 138 3.32 2.99 -12.16
CA SER A 138 2.33 3.42 -11.17
C SER A 138 1.08 2.52 -11.13
N LYS A 139 0.62 2.03 -12.29
CA LYS A 139 -0.53 1.10 -12.38
C LYS A 139 -0.18 -0.25 -11.74
N TYR A 140 1.02 -0.74 -11.97
CA TYR A 140 1.48 -2.00 -11.40
C TYR A 140 1.67 -1.95 -9.87
N LEU A 141 2.19 -0.83 -9.35
CA LEU A 141 2.20 -0.58 -7.90
C LEU A 141 0.78 -0.63 -7.32
N GLN A 142 -0.19 0.02 -7.99
CA GLN A 142 -1.59 -0.02 -7.59
C GLN A 142 -2.14 -1.44 -7.56
N MET A 143 -1.93 -2.21 -8.63
CA MET A 143 -2.42 -3.58 -8.72
C MET A 143 -1.84 -4.49 -7.62
N GLY A 144 -0.56 -4.33 -7.27
CA GLY A 144 0.07 -5.08 -6.19
C GLY A 144 -0.52 -4.73 -4.82
N VAL A 145 -0.66 -3.44 -4.53
CA VAL A 145 -1.30 -2.93 -3.31
C VAL A 145 -2.74 -3.42 -3.18
N ASP A 146 -3.53 -3.34 -4.26
CA ASP A 146 -4.92 -3.78 -4.26
C ASP A 146 -5.05 -5.29 -4.07
N CYS A 147 -4.13 -6.07 -4.65
CA CYS A 147 -4.04 -7.52 -4.44
C CYS A 147 -3.81 -7.87 -2.97
N LEU A 148 -2.92 -7.15 -2.28
CA LEU A 148 -2.66 -7.37 -0.85
C LEU A 148 -3.83 -6.92 0.03
N LYS A 149 -4.43 -5.75 -0.26
CA LYS A 149 -5.63 -5.28 0.47
C LYS A 149 -6.78 -6.27 0.37
N GLU A 150 -6.99 -6.84 -0.82
CA GLU A 150 -7.96 -7.92 -1.00
C GLU A 150 -7.58 -9.17 -0.19
N GLY A 151 -6.32 -9.59 -0.23
CA GLY A 151 -5.83 -10.70 0.59
C GLY A 151 -6.05 -10.50 2.09
N VAL A 152 -5.82 -9.29 2.61
CA VAL A 152 -6.10 -8.91 4.00
C VAL A 152 -7.60 -9.03 4.31
N SER A 153 -8.48 -8.61 3.40
CA SER A 153 -9.93 -8.74 3.60
C SER A 153 -10.40 -10.20 3.73
N TRP A 154 -9.67 -11.13 3.10
CA TRP A 154 -9.90 -12.57 3.21
C TRP A 154 -9.25 -13.20 4.43
N ASN A 155 -8.16 -12.60 4.94
CA ASN A 155 -7.34 -13.13 6.02
C ASN A 155 -7.06 -12.05 7.08
N PRO A 156 -8.12 -11.52 7.73
CA PRO A 156 -7.96 -10.37 8.62
C PRO A 156 -7.17 -10.71 9.88
N ASP A 157 -7.04 -11.98 10.26
CA ASP A 157 -6.34 -12.45 11.46
C ASP A 157 -4.87 -12.84 11.22
N ARG A 158 -4.36 -12.65 10.00
CA ARG A 158 -3.02 -13.07 9.59
C ARG A 158 -2.09 -11.88 9.43
N TYR A 159 -1.16 -11.71 10.37
CA TYR A 159 -0.18 -10.62 10.37
C TYR A 159 0.62 -10.54 9.05
N ASP A 160 0.87 -11.69 8.41
CA ASP A 160 1.75 -11.81 7.23
C ASP A 160 1.34 -10.83 6.13
N LEU A 161 0.04 -10.77 5.79
CA LEU A 161 -0.43 -9.90 4.70
C LEU A 161 -0.42 -8.41 5.06
N TYR A 162 -0.59 -8.08 6.35
CA TYR A 162 -0.43 -6.70 6.83
C TYR A 162 1.04 -6.26 6.71
N VAL A 163 1.98 -7.14 7.08
CA VAL A 163 3.42 -6.87 6.94
C VAL A 163 3.81 -6.72 5.48
N GLU A 164 3.32 -7.59 4.59
CA GLU A 164 3.64 -7.52 3.15
C GLU A 164 3.06 -6.27 2.48
N LEU A 165 1.86 -5.87 2.89
CA LEU A 165 1.28 -4.60 2.44
C LEU A 165 2.07 -3.40 2.95
N GLY A 166 2.42 -3.39 4.25
CA GLY A 166 3.28 -2.36 4.83
C GLY A 166 4.66 -2.31 4.17
N TRP A 167 5.25 -3.47 3.85
CA TRP A 167 6.54 -3.57 3.17
C TRP A 167 6.47 -3.02 1.75
N THR A 168 5.43 -3.36 1.00
CA THR A 168 5.20 -2.82 -0.36
C THR A 168 5.08 -1.29 -0.32
N TYR A 169 4.38 -0.76 0.68
CA TYR A 169 4.29 0.69 0.92
C TYR A 169 5.63 1.30 1.33
N PHE A 170 6.41 0.62 2.16
CA PHE A 170 7.70 1.09 2.65
C PHE A 170 8.77 1.11 1.56
N ASP A 171 8.84 0.06 0.74
CA ASP A 171 10.00 -0.23 -0.12
C ASP A 171 9.79 0.20 -1.58
N LYS A 172 8.57 0.06 -2.13
CA LYS A 172 8.31 0.37 -3.55
C LYS A 172 7.48 1.61 -3.79
N VAL A 173 6.45 1.82 -2.95
CA VAL A 173 5.64 3.04 -3.02
C VAL A 173 6.35 4.19 -2.30
N GLU A 174 7.13 3.87 -1.26
CA GLU A 174 7.74 4.81 -0.31
C GLU A 174 6.72 5.82 0.25
N ASP A 175 5.56 5.28 0.62
CA ASP A 175 4.57 5.94 1.46
C ASP A 175 4.76 5.45 2.90
N PHE A 176 5.63 6.15 3.63
CA PHE A 176 6.03 5.74 4.96
C PHE A 176 4.91 5.88 6.00
N GLU A 177 3.97 6.80 5.82
CA GLU A 177 2.79 6.93 6.70
C GLU A 177 1.89 5.71 6.56
N GLU A 178 1.55 5.36 5.31
CA GLU A 178 0.70 4.21 5.06
C GLU A 178 1.42 2.90 5.42
N ALA A 179 2.73 2.80 5.16
CA ALA A 179 3.55 1.69 5.63
C ALA A 179 3.49 1.52 7.15
N ALA A 180 3.72 2.60 7.91
CA ALA A 180 3.67 2.58 9.37
C ALA A 180 2.30 2.12 9.88
N LYS A 181 1.21 2.60 9.26
CA LYS A 181 -0.16 2.17 9.59
C LYS A 181 -0.39 0.67 9.38
N TRP A 182 0.09 0.10 8.27
CA TRP A 182 -0.05 -1.34 8.00
C TRP A 182 0.85 -2.19 8.91
N PHE A 183 2.06 -1.71 9.24
CA PHE A 183 2.90 -2.35 10.25
C PHE A 183 2.27 -2.30 11.64
N GLU A 184 1.69 -1.17 12.05
CA GLU A 184 0.95 -1.06 13.31
C GLU A 184 -0.26 -2.00 13.34
N ALA A 185 -1.02 -2.10 12.24
CA ALA A 185 -2.12 -3.04 12.14
C ALA A 185 -1.68 -4.50 12.31
N SER A 186 -0.49 -4.86 11.82
CA SER A 186 0.04 -6.23 11.98
C SER A 186 0.34 -6.60 13.44
N LYS A 187 0.62 -5.60 14.31
CA LYS A 187 0.98 -5.83 15.72
C LYS A 187 -0.19 -6.33 16.57
N PHE A 188 -1.43 -6.19 16.10
CA PHE A 188 -2.61 -6.72 16.79
C PHE A 188 -2.72 -8.26 16.75
N TYR A 189 -1.92 -8.92 15.91
CA TYR A 189 -1.93 -10.36 15.73
C TYR A 189 -0.60 -10.98 16.21
N PRO A 190 -0.53 -12.29 16.52
CA PRO A 190 0.73 -12.94 16.84
C PRO A 190 1.73 -12.79 15.69
N HIS A 191 2.88 -12.15 15.96
CA HIS A 191 3.88 -11.81 14.95
C HIS A 191 5.31 -12.02 15.48
N PRO A 192 6.30 -12.21 14.60
CA PRO A 192 7.71 -12.25 14.96
C PRO A 192 8.23 -10.88 15.40
N GLU A 193 9.23 -10.88 16.29
CA GLU A 193 9.75 -9.66 16.93
C GLU A 193 10.25 -8.57 15.97
N TYR A 194 10.69 -8.92 14.76
CA TYR A 194 11.20 -7.92 13.81
C TYR A 194 10.12 -6.93 13.35
N VAL A 195 8.84 -7.32 13.40
CA VAL A 195 7.71 -6.50 12.95
C VAL A 195 7.58 -5.21 13.77
N ASP A 196 7.84 -5.28 15.08
CA ASP A 196 7.83 -4.12 15.98
C ASP A 196 8.84 -3.04 15.52
N ARG A 197 9.95 -3.43 14.87
CA ARG A 197 10.98 -2.49 14.38
C ARG A 197 10.56 -1.77 13.10
N LEU A 198 9.73 -2.41 12.27
CA LEU A 198 9.32 -1.87 10.97
C LEU A 198 8.56 -0.55 11.11
N VAL A 199 7.77 -0.41 12.18
CA VAL A 199 7.09 0.85 12.53
C VAL A 199 8.11 1.97 12.75
N GLY A 200 9.12 1.72 13.59
CA GLY A 200 10.17 2.71 13.87
C GLY A 200 10.94 3.11 12.62
N HIS A 201 11.27 2.14 11.75
CA HIS A 201 11.93 2.41 10.48
C HIS A 201 11.08 3.25 9.53
N ALA A 202 9.77 3.01 9.46
CA ALA A 202 8.87 3.81 8.63
C ALA A 202 8.83 5.28 9.10
N TYR A 203 8.67 5.52 10.40
CA TYR A 203 8.69 6.90 10.94
C TYR A 203 10.06 7.57 10.78
N GLU A 204 11.15 6.83 10.92
CA GLU A 204 12.50 7.34 10.68
C GLU A 204 12.69 7.79 9.22
N ARG A 205 12.16 7.04 8.26
CA ARG A 205 12.22 7.41 6.83
C ARG A 205 11.31 8.58 6.45
N MET A 206 10.26 8.87 7.23
CA MET A 206 9.36 10.04 7.07
C MET A 206 9.79 11.26 7.89
N PRO A 207 11.07 11.32 8.25
CA PRO A 207 11.64 12.02 9.40
C PRO A 207 10.71 12.38 10.59
N ASP A 208 9.74 11.53 10.96
CA ASP A 208 8.89 11.77 12.13
C ASP A 208 9.61 11.30 13.40
N ILE A 209 10.45 12.19 13.94
CA ILE A 209 11.35 11.88 15.05
C ILE A 209 10.62 11.43 16.32
N PRO A 210 9.52 12.08 16.77
CA PRO A 210 8.78 11.65 17.95
C PRO A 210 8.20 10.25 17.79
N ARG A 211 7.46 9.98 16.70
CA ARG A 211 6.82 8.67 16.50
C ARG A 211 7.85 7.54 16.31
N ALA A 212 8.98 7.84 15.67
CA ALA A 212 10.09 6.89 15.55
C ALA A 212 10.65 6.51 16.93
N LEU A 213 10.93 7.50 17.79
CA LEU A 213 11.42 7.24 19.15
C LEU A 213 10.40 6.47 19.99
N ASP A 214 9.11 6.82 19.91
CA ASP A 214 8.06 6.10 20.63
C ASP A 214 7.98 4.61 20.22
N ALA A 215 8.10 4.33 18.92
CA ALA A 215 8.12 2.96 18.41
C ALA A 215 9.35 2.16 18.90
N TYR A 216 10.55 2.76 18.88
CA TYR A 216 11.75 2.11 19.38
C TYR A 216 11.75 1.96 20.91
N ASP A 217 11.27 2.94 21.65
CA ASP A 217 11.14 2.87 23.11
C ASP A 217 10.11 1.79 23.51
N TYR A 218 9.02 1.63 22.74
CA TYR A 218 8.09 0.51 22.91
C TYR A 218 8.79 -0.84 22.71
N ARG A 219 9.62 -0.99 21.67
CA ARG A 219 10.39 -2.22 21.44
C ARG A 219 11.39 -2.49 22.57
N LEU A 220 12.15 -1.48 23.01
CA LEU A 220 13.15 -1.62 24.07
C LEU A 220 12.53 -1.93 25.45
N LYS A 221 11.28 -1.52 25.70
CA LYS A 221 10.55 -1.94 26.91
C LYS A 221 10.24 -3.44 26.91
N ARG A 222 10.02 -4.05 25.74
CA ARG A 222 9.72 -5.48 25.57
C ARG A 222 10.98 -6.32 25.52
N ASP A 223 12.00 -5.84 24.81
CA ASP A 223 13.31 -6.45 24.70
C ASP A 223 14.41 -5.38 24.80
N PRO A 224 14.96 -5.16 26.01
CA PRO A 224 16.05 -4.21 26.23
C PRO A 224 17.37 -4.59 25.53
N THR A 225 17.49 -5.81 25.01
CA THR A 225 18.69 -6.31 24.33
C THR A 225 18.66 -6.11 22.82
N ASP A 226 17.57 -5.56 22.30
CA ASP A 226 17.41 -5.28 20.88
C ASP A 226 18.44 -4.24 20.39
N GLY A 227 19.51 -4.73 19.76
CA GLY A 227 20.61 -3.90 19.29
C GLY A 227 20.20 -2.94 18.18
N THR A 228 19.23 -3.31 17.35
CA THR A 228 18.73 -2.46 16.25
C THR A 228 17.94 -1.28 16.80
N ALA A 229 16.96 -1.55 17.67
CA ALA A 229 16.17 -0.49 18.30
C ALA A 229 17.03 0.44 19.16
N LYS A 230 17.99 -0.13 19.91
CA LYS A 230 18.96 0.65 20.71
C LYS A 230 19.82 1.55 19.83
N GLY A 231 20.38 1.00 18.74
CA GLY A 231 21.21 1.76 17.80
C GLY A 231 20.45 2.88 17.09
N ALA A 232 19.23 2.61 16.65
CA ALA A 232 18.35 3.61 16.03
C ALA A 232 17.99 4.74 17.02
N THR A 233 17.60 4.37 18.25
CA THR A 233 17.30 5.34 19.32
C THR A 233 18.48 6.26 19.61
N ILE A 234 19.69 5.71 19.75
CA ILE A 234 20.90 6.51 19.96
C ILE A 234 21.14 7.45 18.78
N THR A 235 21.08 6.91 17.55
CA THR A 235 21.31 7.69 16.33
C THR A 235 20.34 8.86 16.22
N ILE A 236 19.04 8.61 16.45
CA ILE A 236 18.00 9.64 16.39
C ILE A 236 18.23 10.70 17.46
N ARG A 237 18.45 10.29 18.71
CA ARG A 237 18.66 11.22 19.84
C ARG A 237 19.91 12.10 19.64
N GLU A 238 21.00 11.52 19.13
CA GLU A 238 22.25 12.24 18.95
C GLU A 238 22.22 13.18 17.74
N ARG A 239 21.54 12.81 16.65
CA ARG A 239 21.69 13.50 15.35
C ARG A 239 20.48 14.29 14.91
N TYR A 240 19.28 13.85 15.23
CA TYR A 240 18.05 14.37 14.61
C TYR A 240 17.08 14.99 15.61
N LEU A 241 17.16 14.59 16.89
CA LEU A 241 16.27 15.11 17.94
C LEU A 241 16.48 16.60 18.24
N HIS A 242 17.73 17.06 18.33
CA HIS A 242 18.00 18.48 18.56
C HIS A 242 17.55 19.39 17.39
N PRO A 243 17.85 19.05 16.12
CA PRO A 243 17.26 19.73 14.97
C PRO A 243 15.72 19.77 15.01
N TRP A 244 15.07 18.65 15.36
CA TRP A 244 13.62 18.57 15.48
C TRP A 244 13.08 19.57 16.51
N TYR A 245 13.64 19.62 17.72
CA TYR A 245 13.21 20.57 18.74
C TYR A 245 13.40 22.03 18.32
N PHE A 246 14.50 22.37 17.64
CA PHE A 246 14.65 23.73 17.13
C PHE A 246 13.63 24.08 16.05
N MET A 247 13.22 23.11 15.22
CA MET A 247 12.15 23.31 14.26
C MET A 247 10.80 23.55 14.95
N GLU A 248 10.45 22.77 15.98
CA GLU A 248 9.22 22.98 16.76
C GLU A 248 9.19 24.34 17.47
N GLU A 249 10.35 24.84 17.89
CA GLU A 249 10.52 26.19 18.45
C GLU A 249 10.43 27.32 17.39
N GLY A 250 10.27 26.98 16.10
CA GLY A 250 10.30 27.93 14.98
C GLY A 250 11.70 28.46 14.65
N ARG A 251 12.75 27.87 15.22
CA ARG A 251 14.16 28.25 15.03
C ARG A 251 14.80 27.45 13.89
N HIS A 252 14.20 27.56 12.72
CA HIS A 252 14.57 26.78 11.53
C HIS A 252 16.04 26.90 11.14
N ASP A 253 16.63 28.10 11.21
CA ASP A 253 18.05 28.32 10.90
C ASP A 253 18.99 27.42 11.71
N LYS A 254 18.72 27.28 13.01
CA LYS A 254 19.53 26.45 13.91
C LYS A 254 19.29 24.96 13.69
N ALA A 255 18.05 24.58 13.34
CA ALA A 255 17.75 23.20 12.97
C ALA A 255 18.55 22.78 11.72
N LEU A 256 18.56 23.65 10.70
CA LEU A 256 19.32 23.43 9.46
C LEU A 256 20.83 23.43 9.70
N GLU A 257 21.36 24.36 10.50
CA GLU A 257 22.79 24.44 10.85
C GLU A 257 23.31 23.13 11.49
N LEU A 258 22.54 22.56 12.41
CA LEU A 258 22.89 21.28 13.04
C LEU A 258 22.91 20.11 12.05
N ILE A 259 21.92 20.04 11.16
CA ILE A 259 21.87 18.99 10.15
C ILE A 259 22.98 19.16 9.12
N ASP A 260 23.31 20.39 8.73
CA ASP A 260 24.43 20.67 7.84
C ASP A 260 25.77 20.26 8.46
N THR A 261 25.93 20.46 9.76
CA THR A 261 27.10 19.95 10.50
C THR A 261 27.20 18.43 10.40
N HIS A 262 26.07 17.71 10.46
CA HIS A 262 26.08 16.27 10.27
C HIS A 262 26.42 15.86 8.82
N LEU A 263 25.85 16.57 7.84
CA LEU A 263 26.11 16.35 6.41
C LEU A 263 27.55 16.70 6.01
N LEU A 264 28.28 17.56 6.72
CA LEU A 264 29.71 17.78 6.50
C LEU A 264 30.52 16.49 6.70
N ALA A 265 30.17 15.68 7.70
CA ALA A 265 30.84 14.42 7.98
C ALA A 265 30.35 13.27 7.09
N LYS A 266 29.06 13.26 6.74
CA LYS A 266 28.44 12.25 5.87
C LYS A 266 27.55 12.92 4.81
N PRO A 267 28.14 13.43 3.72
CA PRO A 267 27.42 14.22 2.72
C PRO A 267 26.27 13.48 2.04
N ASP A 268 26.38 12.16 1.92
CA ASP A 268 25.44 11.31 1.20
C ASP A 268 24.54 10.50 2.13
N SER A 269 24.41 10.92 3.40
CA SER A 269 23.50 10.26 4.33
C SER A 269 22.05 10.51 3.90
N THR A 270 21.39 9.46 3.39
CA THR A 270 19.98 9.49 2.97
C THR A 270 19.08 10.10 4.04
N LEU A 271 19.13 9.57 5.27
CA LEU A 271 18.30 10.07 6.37
C LEU A 271 18.60 11.53 6.73
N ALA A 272 19.87 11.95 6.72
CA ALA A 272 20.21 13.34 7.01
C ALA A 272 19.70 14.30 5.92
N LEU A 273 19.75 13.88 4.65
CA LEU A 273 19.19 14.64 3.54
C LEU A 273 17.66 14.68 3.62
N HIS A 274 17.00 13.58 4.00
CA HIS A 274 15.55 13.54 4.22
C HIS A 274 15.14 14.50 5.33
N VAL A 275 15.82 14.45 6.49
CA VAL A 275 15.59 15.38 7.59
C VAL A 275 15.82 16.82 7.14
N LYS A 276 16.90 17.13 6.41
CA LYS A 276 17.15 18.48 5.89
C LYS A 276 16.05 18.96 4.96
N GLY A 277 15.61 18.10 4.03
CA GLY A 277 14.54 18.41 3.09
C GLY A 277 13.24 18.74 3.83
N TYR A 278 12.87 17.89 4.80
CA TYR A 278 11.72 18.12 5.67
C TYR A 278 11.82 19.43 6.47
N LEU A 279 12.97 19.70 7.10
CA LEU A 279 13.19 20.94 7.86
C LEU A 279 13.07 22.19 6.99
N ALA A 280 13.57 22.14 5.75
CA ALA A 280 13.45 23.24 4.80
C ALA A 280 11.99 23.50 4.40
N GLU A 281 11.19 22.45 4.22
CA GLU A 281 9.75 22.59 4.01
C GLU A 281 9.03 23.23 5.20
N GLN A 282 9.35 22.78 6.43
CA GLN A 282 8.78 23.38 7.65
C GLN A 282 9.18 24.85 7.81
N ALA A 283 10.36 25.24 7.32
CA ALA A 283 10.82 26.62 7.29
C ALA A 283 10.14 27.49 6.22
N GLY A 284 9.37 26.89 5.31
CA GLY A 284 8.80 27.56 4.14
C GLY A 284 9.81 27.87 3.03
N ASP A 285 11.02 27.32 3.11
CA ASP A 285 12.03 27.45 2.05
C ASP A 285 11.86 26.33 1.01
N THR A 286 10.84 26.49 0.17
CA THR A 286 10.49 25.54 -0.89
C THR A 286 11.66 25.28 -1.84
N ARG A 287 12.53 26.28 -2.06
CA ARG A 287 13.67 26.15 -2.98
C ARG A 287 14.76 25.26 -2.38
N LEU A 288 15.13 25.51 -1.13
CA LEU A 288 16.09 24.67 -0.42
C LEU A 288 15.57 23.23 -0.26
N ALA A 289 14.28 23.08 0.05
CA ALA A 289 13.64 21.77 0.13
C ALA A 289 13.78 21.01 -1.20
N TYR A 290 13.40 21.65 -2.32
CA TYR A 290 13.52 21.06 -3.65
C TYR A 290 14.96 20.62 -3.95
N GLU A 291 15.94 21.50 -3.75
CA GLU A 291 17.35 21.19 -4.03
C GLU A 291 17.87 20.04 -3.16
N THR A 292 17.44 19.97 -1.91
CA THR A 292 17.84 18.92 -0.97
C THR A 292 17.21 17.58 -1.33
N TRP A 293 15.90 17.53 -1.60
CA TRP A 293 15.22 16.31 -2.02
C TRP A 293 15.71 15.82 -3.37
N LYS A 294 15.95 16.74 -4.32
CA LYS A 294 16.54 16.38 -5.61
C LYS A 294 17.91 15.75 -5.42
N ARG A 295 18.76 16.34 -4.57
CA ARG A 295 20.08 15.78 -4.26
C ARG A 295 19.98 14.38 -3.65
N ALA A 296 19.05 14.14 -2.73
CA ALA A 296 18.82 12.81 -2.16
C ALA A 296 18.37 11.80 -3.22
N GLY A 297 17.38 12.16 -4.04
CA GLY A 297 16.86 11.30 -5.11
C GLY A 297 17.87 11.02 -6.23
N ASP A 298 18.71 11.99 -6.59
CA ASP A 298 19.81 11.80 -7.54
C ASP A 298 20.92 10.89 -6.97
N GLY A 299 21.08 10.88 -5.63
CA GLY A 299 22.08 10.08 -4.94
C GLY A 299 21.75 8.59 -4.86
N SER A 300 20.48 8.20 -5.05
CA SER A 300 20.03 6.81 -5.04
C SER A 300 18.85 6.59 -5.97
N ALA A 301 19.01 5.66 -6.92
CA ALA A 301 17.92 5.20 -7.79
C ALA A 301 16.78 4.49 -7.02
N LEU A 302 17.03 4.12 -5.76
CA LEU A 302 16.09 3.44 -4.86
C LEU A 302 15.55 4.37 -3.76
N ASP A 303 15.66 5.68 -3.91
CA ASP A 303 15.06 6.66 -3.00
C ASP A 303 13.86 7.33 -3.68
N PHE A 304 12.82 6.53 -3.87
CA PHE A 304 11.61 6.96 -4.57
C PHE A 304 10.87 8.06 -3.80
N HIS A 305 10.99 8.11 -2.48
CA HIS A 305 10.46 9.17 -1.64
C HIS A 305 11.08 10.52 -2.00
N ALA A 306 12.41 10.61 -2.00
CA ALA A 306 13.09 11.85 -2.31
C ALA A 306 12.84 12.28 -3.77
N GLN A 307 12.86 11.33 -4.71
CA GLN A 307 12.52 11.60 -6.11
C GLN A 307 11.09 12.15 -6.26
N ARG A 308 10.12 11.54 -5.56
CA ARG A 308 8.73 12.00 -5.53
C ARG A 308 8.61 13.40 -4.92
N ARG A 309 9.18 13.65 -3.74
CA ARG A 309 9.14 14.97 -3.08
C ARG A 309 9.76 16.05 -3.95
N ALA A 310 10.88 15.75 -4.62
CA ALA A 310 11.52 16.67 -5.56
C ALA A 310 10.60 17.04 -6.74
N VAL A 311 9.86 16.07 -7.31
CA VAL A 311 8.88 16.32 -8.37
C VAL A 311 7.72 17.17 -7.87
N GLU A 312 7.18 16.89 -6.68
CA GLU A 312 6.09 17.67 -6.08
C GLU A 312 6.50 19.14 -5.91
N LEU A 313 7.66 19.39 -5.31
CA LEU A 313 8.19 20.75 -5.11
C LEU A 313 8.58 21.43 -6.43
N ALA A 314 9.06 20.67 -7.42
CA ALA A 314 9.34 21.22 -8.75
C ALA A 314 8.07 21.76 -9.42
N HIS A 315 6.96 21.03 -9.34
CA HIS A 315 5.67 21.49 -9.84
C HIS A 315 5.19 22.76 -9.11
N GLU A 316 5.34 22.82 -7.78
CA GLU A 316 5.02 24.02 -6.99
C GLU A 316 5.84 25.25 -7.41
N LEU A 317 7.13 25.04 -7.72
CA LEU A 317 8.05 26.08 -8.17
C LEU A 317 7.94 26.42 -9.67
N GLY A 318 7.11 25.69 -10.43
CA GLY A 318 7.02 25.83 -11.89
C GLY A 318 8.29 25.39 -12.64
N ILE A 319 9.09 24.51 -12.04
CA ILE A 319 10.29 23.94 -12.64
C ILE A 319 9.88 22.76 -13.54
N PRO A 320 10.26 22.75 -14.83
CA PRO A 320 10.00 21.61 -15.70
C PRO A 320 10.64 20.33 -15.14
N THR A 321 9.82 19.30 -14.93
CA THR A 321 10.26 18.01 -14.39
C THR A 321 9.48 16.86 -15.02
N GLN A 322 10.03 15.65 -14.97
CA GLN A 322 9.34 14.43 -15.38
C GLN A 322 8.68 13.78 -14.16
N ASP A 323 7.42 13.37 -14.32
CA ASP A 323 6.67 12.70 -13.28
C ASP A 323 7.24 11.31 -12.97
N THR A 324 7.52 11.05 -11.70
CA THR A 324 7.92 9.72 -11.22
C THR A 324 6.71 8.80 -11.07
N PRO A 325 6.91 7.47 -11.09
CA PRO A 325 5.81 6.51 -10.89
C PRO A 325 5.09 6.70 -9.56
N GLN A 326 5.83 6.99 -8.50
CA GLN A 326 5.32 7.21 -7.15
C GLN A 326 4.55 8.53 -7.05
N TYR A 327 4.96 9.59 -7.76
CA TYR A 327 4.18 10.82 -7.86
C TYR A 327 2.83 10.55 -8.55
N ILE A 328 2.83 9.85 -9.69
CA ILE A 328 1.60 9.49 -10.41
C ILE A 328 0.69 8.61 -9.53
N TYR A 329 1.27 7.69 -8.76
CA TYR A 329 0.54 6.85 -7.81
C TYR A 329 -0.19 7.71 -6.77
N MET A 330 0.51 8.66 -6.14
CA MET A 330 -0.09 9.55 -5.14
C MET A 330 -1.20 10.43 -5.72
N GLN A 331 -1.01 10.96 -6.93
CA GLN A 331 -2.05 11.72 -7.63
C GLN A 331 -3.31 10.88 -7.89
N ARG A 332 -3.17 9.59 -8.22
CA ARG A 332 -4.31 8.68 -8.38
C ARG A 332 -5.03 8.43 -7.06
N GLN A 333 -4.28 8.17 -5.98
CA GLN A 333 -4.86 7.98 -4.65
C GLN A 333 -5.65 9.20 -4.17
N ALA A 334 -5.09 10.40 -4.29
CA ALA A 334 -5.76 11.64 -3.91
C ALA A 334 -7.05 11.88 -4.71
N ARG A 335 -7.06 11.58 -6.01
CA ARG A 335 -8.27 11.68 -6.86
C ARG A 335 -9.35 10.70 -6.45
N THR A 336 -8.96 9.47 -6.11
CA THR A 336 -9.91 8.44 -5.63
C THR A 336 -10.52 8.85 -4.29
N GLN A 337 -9.70 9.33 -3.35
CA GLN A 337 -10.20 9.83 -2.06
C GLN A 337 -11.19 10.98 -2.23
N LYS A 338 -10.85 11.98 -3.04
CA LYS A 338 -11.73 13.13 -3.32
C LYS A 338 -13.06 12.72 -3.95
N ARG A 339 -13.08 11.67 -4.78
CA ARG A 339 -14.32 11.11 -5.34
C ARG A 339 -15.18 10.45 -4.28
N MET A 340 -14.58 9.74 -3.33
CA MET A 340 -15.29 9.13 -2.20
C MET A 340 -15.85 10.19 -1.25
N ASP A 341 -15.05 11.20 -0.89
CA ASP A 341 -15.52 12.29 -0.01
C ASP A 341 -16.64 13.11 -0.66
N GLY A 342 -16.60 13.28 -1.98
CA GLY A 342 -17.65 13.95 -2.75
C GLY A 342 -18.91 13.11 -2.99
N SER A 343 -18.85 11.78 -2.83
CA SER A 343 -20.01 10.88 -2.96
C SER A 343 -20.71 10.59 -1.64
N VAL A 344 -20.10 10.91 -0.49
CA VAL A 344 -20.76 10.91 0.82
C VAL A 344 -21.58 12.21 0.95
N PRO A 345 -22.92 12.17 1.03
CA PRO A 345 -23.71 13.37 1.29
C PRO A 345 -23.26 13.98 2.61
N GLY A 346 -22.88 15.26 2.59
CA GLY A 346 -22.39 15.97 3.76
C GLY A 346 -23.31 15.75 4.97
N ARG A 347 -22.71 15.40 6.12
CA ARG A 347 -23.38 15.24 7.42
C ARG A 347 -24.17 16.47 7.88
N ASP A 348 -24.05 17.60 7.18
CA ASP A 348 -24.80 18.84 7.44
C ASP A 348 -26.28 18.80 7.00
N ASN A 349 -26.71 17.83 6.19
CA ASN A 349 -28.11 17.75 5.76
C ASN A 349 -29.03 16.94 6.70
N LEU A 350 -28.54 16.49 7.87
CA LEU A 350 -29.36 15.81 8.89
C LEU A 350 -29.83 16.75 10.01
N LYS A 351 -29.69 18.07 9.85
CA LYS A 351 -30.28 19.09 10.72
C LYS A 351 -31.17 20.05 9.93
N ARG A 352 -32.27 19.56 9.36
CA ARG A 352 -33.46 20.37 9.07
C ARG A 352 -34.72 19.57 9.31
#